data_AF-A0A6A6Z5A4-F1
#
_entry.id   AF-A0A6A6Z5A4-F1
#
_cell.length_a   1.000
_cell.length_b   1.000
_cell.length_c   1.000
_cell.angle_alpha   90.00
_cell.angle_beta   90.00
_cell.angle_gamma   90.00
#
_symmetry.space_group_name_H-M   'P 1'
#
loop_
_entity.id
_entity.type
_entity.pdbx_description
1 polymer ?
#
loop_
_entity_poly.entity_id
_entity_poly.type
_entity_poly.pdbx_seq_one_letter_code
_entity_poly.pdbx_strand_id
1 'polypeptide(L)'
;MSTNNTIFAGSKPKPEEKKSEEYKPALASYKPILYKIKLRAALDSSDAPHLDPSSSIWKDLHSLVDQDVLNDAYALTLQVKDLIHSADPDLVLETRREPKVFGRFQVKASYGGYDKHGNASFSKFKAVSDFISFRIPTGVPWMLSNIQRLVAAITKLDGKYYIKPDKNGGQVEILDRHVVRETMPKDLCCFVYAYLPGIGHVIEFQVNHPFASFAFGRDSYLRDHPEENAKLVDLWREKFYPTMRDILMKEVQPTEEEKDLIKAKFLKLYKGKQSDPDLIDILEGEGFLAQMA
;
A
#
# COMPACT_ATOMS: atom_id res chain seq x y z
N MET A 1 25.78 -71.57 -46.03
CA MET A 1 27.09 -70.90 -46.18
C MET A 1 27.37 -70.17 -44.89
N SER A 2 28.48 -70.52 -44.25
CA SER A 2 28.93 -69.98 -42.96
C SER A 2 29.67 -68.66 -43.19
N THR A 3 29.37 -67.64 -42.40
CA THR A 3 30.29 -66.52 -42.17
C THR A 3 30.32 -66.18 -40.69
N ASN A 4 31.51 -66.40 -40.11
CA ASN A 4 31.96 -65.92 -38.82
C ASN A 4 31.73 -64.40 -38.66
N ASN A 5 31.43 -63.97 -37.44
CA ASN A 5 31.90 -62.68 -36.95
C ASN A 5 32.12 -62.72 -35.42
N THR A 6 33.41 -62.83 -35.11
CA THR A 6 34.20 -62.18 -34.05
C THR A 6 33.47 -61.51 -32.88
N ILE A 7 33.79 -62.03 -31.68
CA ILE A 7 33.43 -61.50 -30.36
C ILE A 7 34.29 -60.27 -30.05
N PHE A 8 33.67 -59.12 -29.78
CA PHE A 8 34.31 -57.98 -29.11
C PHE A 8 33.81 -57.90 -27.66
N ALA A 9 34.72 -58.10 -26.71
CA ALA A 9 34.47 -57.85 -25.29
C ALA A 9 34.47 -56.33 -25.04
N GLY A 10 33.27 -55.74 -25.01
CA GLY A 10 33.06 -54.36 -24.57
C GLY A 10 32.89 -54.29 -23.05
N SER A 11 33.84 -53.67 -22.36
CA SER A 11 33.80 -53.34 -20.94
C SER A 11 32.56 -52.51 -20.62
N LYS A 12 31.70 -52.95 -19.68
CA LYS A 12 30.60 -52.13 -19.18
C LYS A 12 31.17 -50.92 -18.42
N PRO A 13 30.69 -49.69 -18.66
CA PRO A 13 31.05 -48.55 -17.82
C PRO A 13 30.50 -48.78 -16.40
N LYS A 14 31.35 -48.54 -15.39
CA LYS A 14 30.91 -48.48 -13.98
C LYS A 14 29.87 -47.36 -13.84
N PRO A 15 28.81 -47.54 -13.02
CA PRO A 15 27.92 -46.45 -12.70
C PRO A 15 28.73 -45.37 -11.99
N GLU A 16 28.73 -44.15 -12.53
CA GLU A 16 29.23 -42.99 -11.81
C GLU A 16 28.37 -42.78 -10.56
N GLU A 17 28.98 -42.86 -9.38
CA GLU A 17 28.38 -42.40 -8.14
C GLU A 17 28.06 -40.91 -8.29
N LYS A 18 26.78 -40.60 -8.52
CA LYS A 18 26.28 -39.24 -8.30
C LYS A 18 26.52 -38.89 -6.85
N LYS A 19 27.55 -38.07 -6.58
CA LYS A 19 27.68 -37.37 -5.31
C LYS A 19 26.35 -36.66 -5.06
N SER A 20 25.63 -37.10 -4.03
CA SER A 20 24.46 -36.39 -3.53
C SER A 20 24.93 -35.00 -3.15
N GLU A 21 24.43 -33.97 -3.85
CA GLU A 21 24.62 -32.59 -3.41
C GLU A 21 24.05 -32.49 -1.99
N GLU A 22 24.95 -32.18 -1.06
CA GLU A 22 24.64 -31.96 0.33
C GLU A 22 23.67 -30.77 0.40
N TYR A 23 22.41 -31.04 0.73
CA TYR A 23 21.40 -30.01 0.96
C TYR A 23 21.87 -29.13 2.11
N LYS A 24 22.42 -27.96 1.78
CA LYS A 24 22.70 -26.91 2.75
C LYS A 24 21.41 -26.10 2.91
N PRO A 25 20.67 -26.23 4.02
CA PRO A 25 19.54 -25.34 4.26
C PRO A 25 20.06 -23.90 4.23
N ALA A 26 19.43 -23.06 3.41
CA ALA A 26 19.74 -21.64 3.39
C ALA A 26 19.61 -21.09 4.81
N LEU A 27 20.68 -20.50 5.35
CA LEU A 27 20.60 -19.85 6.67
C LEU A 27 19.48 -18.79 6.62
N ALA A 28 18.49 -18.93 7.49
CA ALA A 28 17.45 -17.93 7.64
C ALA A 28 18.07 -16.56 7.97
N SER A 29 17.70 -15.53 7.22
CA SER A 29 18.18 -14.17 7.46
C SER A 29 17.78 -13.70 8.87
N TYR A 30 18.73 -13.13 9.62
CA TYR A 30 18.48 -12.55 10.94
C TYR A 30 17.92 -11.12 10.87
N LYS A 31 17.89 -10.52 9.67
CA LYS A 31 17.48 -9.12 9.48
C LYS A 31 16.03 -8.83 9.88
N PRO A 32 15.03 -9.70 9.66
CA PRO A 32 13.66 -9.45 10.14
C PRO A 32 13.61 -9.28 11.67
N ILE A 33 14.33 -10.13 12.40
CA ILE A 33 14.40 -10.06 13.87
C ILE A 33 15.10 -8.76 14.30
N LEU A 34 16.25 -8.45 13.70
CA LEU A 34 17.01 -7.25 14.02
C LEU A 34 16.23 -5.95 13.69
N TYR A 35 15.48 -5.96 12.58
CA TYR A 35 14.59 -4.86 12.19
C TYR A 35 13.55 -4.59 13.28
N LYS A 36 12.83 -5.64 13.71
CA LYS A 36 11.80 -5.55 14.77
C LYS A 36 12.38 -5.04 16.08
N ILE A 37 13.54 -5.58 16.50
CA ILE A 37 14.21 -5.15 17.73
C ILE A 37 14.59 -3.66 17.67
N LYS A 38 15.22 -3.21 16.58
CA LYS A 38 15.62 -1.80 16.43
C LYS A 38 14.41 -0.86 16.41
N LEU A 39 13.37 -1.21 15.66
CA LEU A 39 12.15 -0.40 15.58
C LEU A 39 11.50 -0.29 16.96
N ARG A 40 11.33 -1.43 17.65
CA ARG A 40 10.73 -1.48 18.99
C ARG A 40 11.52 -0.65 19.99
N ALA A 41 12.85 -0.84 20.07
CA ALA A 41 13.68 -0.10 21.00
C ALA A 41 13.57 1.43 20.82
N ALA A 42 13.45 1.89 19.57
CA ALA A 42 13.31 3.32 19.27
C ALA A 42 11.91 3.88 19.55
N LEU A 43 10.86 3.07 19.40
CA LEU A 43 9.49 3.52 19.62
C LEU A 43 9.07 3.38 21.09
N ASP A 44 9.53 2.35 21.80
CA ASP A 44 9.25 2.11 23.21
C ASP A 44 10.00 3.09 24.12
N SER A 45 11.09 3.72 23.64
CA SER A 45 11.83 4.75 24.40
C SER A 45 11.15 6.12 24.46
N SER A 46 10.02 6.30 23.77
CA SER A 46 9.26 7.54 23.75
C SER A 46 7.89 7.32 24.40
N ASP A 47 7.48 8.20 25.30
CA ASP A 47 6.12 8.17 25.86
C ASP A 47 5.08 8.80 24.93
N ALA A 48 5.51 9.32 23.77
CA ALA A 48 4.59 9.93 22.81
C ALA A 48 3.61 8.86 22.27
N PRO A 49 2.30 9.14 22.27
CA PRO A 49 1.29 8.24 21.70
C PRO A 49 1.34 8.23 20.16
N HIS A 50 2.14 9.11 19.57
CA HIS A 50 2.24 9.29 18.14
C HIS A 50 3.57 8.80 17.57
N LEU A 51 3.55 8.31 16.34
CA LEU A 51 4.78 8.11 15.56
C LEU A 51 5.33 9.48 15.14
N ASP A 52 6.64 9.64 15.19
CA ASP A 52 7.34 10.82 14.70
C ASP A 52 8.05 10.51 13.37
N PRO A 53 7.50 10.93 12.22
CA PRO A 53 8.11 10.72 10.91
C PRO A 53 9.46 11.43 10.70
N SER A 54 9.82 12.38 11.56
CA SER A 54 11.08 13.13 11.49
C SER A 54 12.25 12.40 12.19
N SER A 55 11.95 11.39 13.01
CA SER A 55 12.94 10.61 13.74
C SER A 55 14.01 9.99 12.83
N SER A 56 15.25 9.92 13.32
CA SER A 56 16.37 9.34 12.57
C SER A 56 16.27 7.83 12.40
N ILE A 57 15.53 7.13 13.26
CA ILE A 57 15.40 5.67 13.25
C ILE A 57 14.99 5.14 11.87
N TRP A 58 14.13 5.87 11.15
CA TRP A 58 13.64 5.44 9.85
C TRP A 58 14.77 5.24 8.84
N LYS A 59 15.80 6.10 8.88
CA LYS A 59 17.00 5.96 8.04
C LYS A 59 17.82 4.75 8.47
N ASP A 60 17.98 4.53 9.76
CA ASP A 60 18.81 3.44 10.30
C ASP A 60 18.24 2.07 9.94
N LEU A 61 16.91 1.95 9.90
CA LEU A 61 16.20 0.75 9.48
C LEU A 61 16.46 0.39 8.01
N HIS A 62 16.76 1.35 7.13
CA HIS A 62 16.95 1.08 5.69
C HIS A 62 18.04 0.06 5.42
N SER A 63 19.11 0.07 6.22
CA SER A 63 20.23 -0.88 6.11
C SER A 63 19.85 -2.33 6.41
N LEU A 64 18.73 -2.54 7.10
CA LEU A 64 18.23 -3.85 7.50
C LEU A 64 17.21 -4.41 6.51
N VAL A 65 16.63 -3.57 5.66
CA VAL A 65 15.57 -4.00 4.74
C VAL A 65 16.18 -4.80 3.59
N ASP A 66 15.68 -6.02 3.42
CA ASP A 66 15.80 -6.84 2.22
C ASP A 66 14.48 -7.58 1.98
N GLN A 67 14.45 -8.50 1.01
CA GLN A 67 13.21 -9.20 0.68
C GLN A 67 12.69 -10.07 1.84
N ASP A 68 13.55 -10.57 2.73
CA ASP A 68 13.12 -11.37 3.87
C ASP A 68 12.37 -10.52 4.90
N VAL A 69 12.80 -9.28 5.13
CA VAL A 69 12.05 -8.32 5.98
C VAL A 69 10.67 -8.01 5.40
N LEU A 70 10.58 -7.86 4.07
CA LEU A 70 9.32 -7.57 3.38
C LEU A 70 8.37 -8.78 3.40
N ASN A 71 8.91 -10.00 3.24
CA ASN A 71 8.15 -11.24 3.31
C ASN A 71 7.66 -11.52 4.74
N ASP A 72 8.51 -11.28 5.75
CA ASP A 72 8.12 -11.36 7.17
C ASP A 72 6.98 -10.40 7.49
N ALA A 73 7.07 -9.14 7.05
CA ALA A 73 5.98 -8.18 7.20
C ALA A 73 4.68 -8.67 6.53
N TYR A 74 4.78 -9.17 5.29
CA TYR A 74 3.63 -9.67 4.56
C TYR A 74 2.97 -10.88 5.24
N ALA A 75 3.76 -11.81 5.78
CA ALA A 75 3.26 -12.97 6.52
C ALA A 75 2.46 -12.57 7.78
N LEU A 76 2.74 -11.40 8.36
CA LEU A 76 2.02 -10.88 9.53
C LEU A 76 0.71 -10.16 9.17
N THR A 77 0.40 -9.94 7.88
CA THR A 77 -0.76 -9.15 7.45
C THR A 77 -2.08 -9.66 8.04
N LEU A 78 -2.31 -10.98 8.05
CA LEU A 78 -3.53 -11.54 8.63
C LEU A 78 -3.59 -11.35 10.14
N GLN A 79 -2.46 -11.50 10.84
CA GLN A 79 -2.38 -11.23 12.27
C GLN A 79 -2.72 -9.76 12.60
N VAL A 80 -2.27 -8.81 11.77
CA VAL A 80 -2.66 -7.39 11.94
C VAL A 80 -4.17 -7.22 11.78
N LYS A 81 -4.76 -7.85 10.76
CA LYS A 81 -6.21 -7.80 10.53
C LYS A 81 -6.98 -8.33 11.75
N ASP A 82 -6.59 -9.48 12.27
CA ASP A 82 -7.22 -10.11 13.43
C ASP A 82 -7.09 -9.24 14.69
N LEU A 83 -5.93 -8.63 14.93
CA LEU A 83 -5.72 -7.72 16.06
C LEU A 83 -6.65 -6.50 15.95
N ILE A 84 -6.70 -5.83 14.79
CA ILE A 84 -7.59 -4.67 14.62
C ILE A 84 -9.06 -5.09 14.77
N HIS A 85 -9.48 -6.22 14.19
CA HIS A 85 -10.84 -6.72 14.34
C HIS A 85 -11.20 -7.12 15.78
N SER A 86 -10.23 -7.54 16.59
CA SER A 86 -10.47 -7.78 18.03
C SER A 86 -10.79 -6.48 18.79
N ALA A 87 -10.36 -5.34 18.25
CA ALA A 87 -10.63 -4.00 18.79
C ALA A 87 -11.89 -3.36 18.17
N ASP A 88 -12.11 -3.55 16.87
CA ASP A 88 -13.29 -3.10 16.09
C ASP A 88 -13.67 -4.15 15.02
N PRO A 89 -14.64 -5.05 15.31
CA PRO A 89 -15.01 -6.15 14.42
C PRO A 89 -15.65 -5.72 13.09
N ASP A 90 -16.23 -4.51 13.06
CA ASP A 90 -17.00 -4.02 11.92
C ASP A 90 -16.16 -3.12 10.99
N LEU A 91 -14.87 -2.95 11.27
CA LEU A 91 -14.00 -2.12 10.44
C LEU A 91 -13.53 -2.93 9.23
N VAL A 92 -13.92 -2.52 8.02
CA VAL A 92 -13.54 -3.24 6.80
C VAL A 92 -12.05 -3.01 6.48
N LEU A 93 -11.28 -4.10 6.47
CA LEU A 93 -9.86 -4.12 6.14
C LEU A 93 -9.58 -4.97 4.89
N GLU A 94 -9.20 -4.31 3.80
CA GLU A 94 -8.71 -4.95 2.58
C GLU A 94 -7.19 -5.02 2.56
N THR A 95 -6.64 -6.22 2.40
CA THR A 95 -5.20 -6.46 2.42
C THR A 95 -4.57 -6.20 1.05
N ARG A 96 -3.28 -5.84 1.04
CA ARG A 96 -2.47 -5.98 -0.17
C ARG A 96 -2.44 -7.46 -0.60
N ARG A 97 -2.49 -7.71 -1.91
CA ARG A 97 -2.51 -9.07 -2.50
C ARG A 97 -1.13 -9.74 -2.55
N GLU A 98 -0.06 -8.95 -2.55
CA GLU A 98 1.31 -9.41 -2.75
C GLU A 98 2.27 -8.67 -1.81
N PRO A 99 3.39 -9.27 -1.40
CA PRO A 99 4.41 -8.59 -0.62
C PRO A 99 4.98 -7.41 -1.41
N LYS A 100 5.50 -6.41 -0.68
CA LYS A 100 6.28 -5.35 -1.31
C LYS A 100 7.55 -5.95 -1.90
N VAL A 101 7.90 -5.54 -3.11
CA VAL A 101 9.15 -5.95 -3.76
C VAL A 101 10.30 -5.03 -3.34
N PHE A 102 11.48 -5.61 -3.10
CA PHE A 102 12.66 -4.86 -2.65
C PHE A 102 13.05 -3.69 -3.56
N GLY A 103 12.93 -3.85 -4.89
CA GLY A 103 13.17 -2.75 -5.84
C GLY A 103 12.28 -1.53 -5.58
N ARG A 104 11.02 -1.71 -5.18
CA ARG A 104 10.11 -0.61 -4.80
C ARG A 104 10.55 0.07 -3.51
N PHE A 105 11.10 -0.68 -2.55
CA PHE A 105 11.71 -0.09 -1.37
C PHE A 105 12.92 0.78 -1.75
N GLN A 106 13.83 0.27 -2.58
CA GLN A 106 15.03 1.00 -3.00
C GLN A 106 14.69 2.33 -3.68
N VAL A 107 13.69 2.34 -4.58
CA VAL A 107 13.20 3.56 -5.23
C VAL A 107 12.62 4.55 -4.22
N LYS A 108 11.82 4.09 -3.24
CA LYS A 108 11.28 4.99 -2.20
C LYS A 108 12.37 5.55 -1.30
N ALA A 109 13.35 4.72 -0.94
CA ALA A 109 14.48 5.10 -0.08
C ALA A 109 15.44 6.07 -0.78
N SER A 110 15.52 6.07 -2.11
CA SER A 110 16.38 6.97 -2.89
C SER A 110 15.83 8.39 -3.03
N TYR A 111 14.53 8.61 -2.81
CA TYR A 111 14.00 9.97 -2.72
C TYR A 111 14.64 10.62 -1.49
N GLY A 112 15.54 11.60 -1.68
CA GLY A 112 16.29 12.22 -0.59
C GLY A 112 15.43 13.03 0.38
N GLY A 113 15.97 14.12 0.93
CA GLY A 113 15.22 15.03 1.82
C GLY A 113 14.06 15.77 1.16
N TYR A 114 13.89 15.63 -0.16
CA TYR A 114 12.80 16.22 -0.95
C TYR A 114 12.20 15.19 -1.91
N ASP A 115 10.88 15.25 -2.12
CA ASP A 115 10.19 14.41 -3.09
C ASP A 115 10.39 14.94 -4.52
N LYS A 116 9.86 14.25 -5.53
CA LYS A 116 9.96 14.68 -6.94
C LYS A 116 9.30 16.03 -7.25
N HIS A 117 8.64 16.64 -6.27
CA HIS A 117 7.97 17.93 -6.36
C HIS A 117 8.66 19.01 -5.50
N GLY A 118 9.80 18.70 -4.86
CA GLY A 118 10.56 19.65 -4.05
C GLY A 118 9.99 19.86 -2.64
N ASN A 119 9.03 19.05 -2.19
CA ASN A 119 8.51 19.13 -0.82
C ASN A 119 9.42 18.36 0.14
N ALA A 120 9.54 18.84 1.38
CA ALA A 120 10.24 18.10 2.44
C ALA A 120 9.72 16.66 2.49
N SER A 121 10.62 15.73 2.26
CA SER A 121 10.28 14.34 2.01
C SER A 121 10.34 13.56 3.30
N PHE A 122 9.20 13.03 3.67
CA PHE A 122 9.08 11.92 4.61
C PHE A 122 9.58 10.60 4.01
N SER A 123 10.45 10.61 2.98
CA SER A 123 10.89 9.41 2.24
C SER A 123 11.47 8.35 3.14
N LYS A 124 12.25 8.73 4.15
CA LYS A 124 12.85 7.79 5.10
C LYS A 124 11.77 6.98 5.81
N PHE A 125 10.78 7.67 6.39
CA PHE A 125 9.61 7.05 7.03
C PHE A 125 8.76 6.27 6.01
N LYS A 126 8.37 6.92 4.90
CA LYS A 126 7.52 6.36 3.85
C LYS A 126 8.11 5.11 3.18
N ALA A 127 9.43 4.97 3.13
CA ALA A 127 10.07 3.80 2.56
C ALA A 127 9.81 2.55 3.41
N VAL A 128 9.72 2.69 4.74
CA VAL A 128 9.57 1.59 5.69
C VAL A 128 8.17 1.46 6.30
N SER A 129 7.25 2.36 5.98
CA SER A 129 5.94 2.43 6.64
C SER A 129 4.79 1.70 5.93
N ASP A 130 5.03 1.11 4.76
CA ASP A 130 4.00 0.44 3.95
C ASP A 130 4.37 -1.00 3.54
N PHE A 131 5.11 -1.70 4.40
CA PHE A 131 5.40 -3.13 4.22
C PHE A 131 4.15 -3.96 4.46
N ILE A 132 3.39 -3.61 5.50
CA ILE A 132 2.01 -4.02 5.72
C ILE A 132 1.13 -2.85 5.34
N SER A 133 0.14 -3.08 4.48
CA SER A 133 -0.78 -2.01 4.07
C SER A 133 -2.21 -2.52 3.91
N PHE A 134 -3.16 -1.74 4.40
CA PHE A 134 -4.59 -1.98 4.28
C PHE A 134 -5.29 -0.83 3.57
N ARG A 135 -6.40 -1.15 2.90
CA ARG A 135 -7.40 -0.17 2.47
C ARG A 135 -8.65 -0.31 3.32
N ILE A 136 -9.24 0.83 3.65
CA ILE A 136 -10.51 0.95 4.35
C ILE A 136 -11.45 1.71 3.40
N PRO A 137 -12.21 0.99 2.56
CA PRO A 137 -13.10 1.61 1.61
C PRO A 137 -14.20 2.37 2.35
N THR A 138 -14.38 3.65 2.03
CA THR A 138 -15.33 4.52 2.71
C THR A 138 -15.85 5.62 1.79
N GLY A 139 -17.13 5.96 1.91
CA GLY A 139 -17.65 7.20 1.33
C GLY A 139 -17.05 8.43 2.04
N VAL A 140 -17.05 9.58 1.37
CA VAL A 140 -16.55 10.86 1.92
C VAL A 140 -17.22 11.21 3.27
N PRO A 141 -18.56 11.10 3.45
CA PRO A 141 -19.20 11.43 4.72
C PRO A 141 -18.74 10.57 5.92
N TRP A 142 -18.27 9.35 5.64
CA TRP A 142 -17.88 8.36 6.65
C TRP A 142 -16.37 8.28 6.88
N MET A 143 -15.58 9.05 6.13
CA MET A 143 -14.13 8.99 6.21
C MET A 143 -13.63 9.34 7.61
N LEU A 144 -14.19 10.39 8.22
CA LEU A 144 -13.81 10.83 9.56
C LEU A 144 -14.14 9.78 10.64
N SER A 145 -15.34 9.22 10.60
CA SER A 145 -15.76 8.21 11.58
C SER A 145 -14.93 6.93 11.45
N ASN A 146 -14.56 6.52 10.24
CA ASN A 146 -13.66 5.37 10.03
C ASN A 146 -12.22 5.67 10.48
N ILE A 147 -11.71 6.89 10.31
CA ILE A 147 -10.42 7.30 10.90
C ILE A 147 -10.50 7.25 12.44
N GLN A 148 -11.57 7.77 13.04
CA GLN A 148 -11.78 7.74 14.49
C GLN A 148 -11.81 6.31 15.03
N ARG A 149 -12.57 5.43 14.37
CA ARG A 149 -12.67 4.00 14.70
C ARG A 149 -11.31 3.31 14.63
N LEU A 150 -10.56 3.53 13.55
CA LEU A 150 -9.22 2.99 13.39
C LEU A 150 -8.27 3.47 14.50
N VAL A 151 -8.26 4.77 14.81
CA VAL A 151 -7.41 5.34 15.86
C VAL A 151 -7.79 4.80 17.23
N ALA A 152 -9.08 4.68 17.53
CA ALA A 152 -9.56 4.06 18.76
C ALA A 152 -9.13 2.60 18.87
N ALA A 153 -9.22 1.83 17.79
CA ALA A 153 -8.75 0.44 17.72
C ALA A 153 -7.24 0.33 17.97
N ILE A 154 -6.43 1.17 17.33
CA ILE A 154 -4.97 1.22 17.56
C ILE A 154 -4.65 1.56 19.01
N THR A 155 -5.34 2.54 19.58
CA THR A 155 -5.13 2.99 20.97
C THR A 155 -5.50 1.89 21.98
N LYS A 156 -6.58 1.13 21.73
CA LYS A 156 -6.99 -0.02 22.57
C LYS A 156 -5.95 -1.14 22.60
N LEU A 157 -5.09 -1.21 21.59
CA LEU A 157 -4.02 -2.21 21.44
C LEU A 157 -2.65 -1.68 21.89
N ASP A 158 -2.62 -0.59 22.67
CA ASP A 158 -1.41 0.11 23.11
C ASP A 158 -0.49 0.50 21.93
N GLY A 159 -1.11 0.75 20.77
CA GLY A 159 -0.42 1.12 19.56
C GLY A 159 -0.11 2.61 19.49
N LYS A 160 0.86 2.95 18.63
CA LYS A 160 1.18 4.32 18.25
C LYS A 160 0.67 4.62 16.85
N TYR A 161 0.32 5.87 16.57
CA TYR A 161 -0.15 6.24 15.23
C TYR A 161 0.38 7.58 14.75
N TYR A 162 0.35 7.79 13.44
CA TYR A 162 0.56 9.08 12.79
C TYR A 162 -0.44 9.23 11.66
N ILE A 163 -1.26 10.28 11.72
CA ILE A 163 -2.15 10.64 10.62
C ILE A 163 -1.41 11.64 9.75
N LYS A 164 -1.21 11.27 8.49
CA LYS A 164 -0.49 12.10 7.55
C LYS A 164 -1.34 13.31 7.16
N PRO A 165 -0.82 14.54 7.28
CA PRO A 165 -1.47 15.71 6.71
C PRO A 165 -1.64 15.57 5.20
N ASP A 166 -2.79 16.01 4.71
CA ASP A 166 -3.03 16.18 3.28
C ASP A 166 -2.13 17.29 2.73
N LYS A 167 -1.57 17.07 1.54
CA LYS A 167 -0.85 18.06 0.73
C LYS A 167 -1.69 19.32 0.46
N ASN A 168 -3.02 19.24 0.52
CA ASN A 168 -3.93 20.37 0.34
C ASN A 168 -4.21 21.13 1.67
N GLY A 169 -3.41 20.89 2.72
CA GLY A 169 -3.51 21.58 4.01
C GLY A 169 -4.67 21.12 4.89
N GLY A 170 -5.20 19.91 4.66
CA GLY A 170 -6.10 19.24 5.60
C GLY A 170 -5.29 18.44 6.59
N GLN A 171 -5.40 18.73 7.89
CA GLN A 171 -4.72 17.97 8.93
C GLN A 171 -5.77 17.44 9.88
N VAL A 172 -5.98 16.13 9.92
CA VAL A 172 -6.85 15.51 10.90
C VAL A 172 -6.22 15.68 12.29
N GLU A 173 -6.83 16.49 13.15
CA GLU A 173 -6.35 16.73 14.50
C GLU A 173 -7.05 15.82 15.48
N ILE A 174 -6.29 15.31 16.46
CA ILE A 174 -6.82 14.50 17.55
C ILE A 174 -6.59 15.26 18.86
N LEU A 175 -7.68 15.66 19.51
CA LEU A 175 -7.70 16.26 20.83
C LEU A 175 -8.34 15.26 21.80
N ASP A 176 -7.67 14.96 22.92
CA ASP A 176 -8.17 14.03 23.94
C ASP A 176 -8.63 12.66 23.39
N ARG A 177 -7.87 12.10 22.43
CA ARG A 177 -8.19 10.82 21.73
C ARG A 177 -9.42 10.88 20.81
N HIS A 178 -9.97 12.05 20.56
CA HIS A 178 -11.07 12.28 19.62
C HIS A 178 -10.61 13.13 18.44
N VAL A 179 -11.04 12.76 17.23
CA VAL A 179 -10.74 13.57 16.04
C VAL A 179 -11.63 14.81 16.03
N VAL A 180 -11.04 15.99 15.87
CA VAL A 180 -11.73 17.28 15.81
C VAL A 180 -12.49 17.39 14.48
N ARG A 181 -13.82 17.59 14.54
CA ARG A 181 -14.69 17.58 13.33
C ARG A 181 -14.31 18.62 12.27
N GLU A 182 -13.74 19.75 12.68
CA GLU A 182 -13.33 20.85 11.78
C GLU A 182 -12.13 20.48 10.89
N THR A 183 -11.58 19.28 11.07
CA THR A 183 -10.35 18.82 10.41
C THR A 183 -10.55 17.71 9.38
N MET A 184 -11.56 17.86 8.52
CA MET A 184 -11.80 16.91 7.43
C MET A 184 -10.58 16.81 6.49
N PRO A 185 -10.21 15.60 6.03
CA PRO A 185 -9.31 15.45 4.90
C PRO A 185 -9.82 16.26 3.70
N LYS A 186 -8.92 16.89 2.94
CA LYS A 186 -9.27 17.62 1.70
C LYS A 186 -8.95 16.80 0.44
N ASP A 187 -8.74 15.50 0.61
CA ASP A 187 -8.49 14.53 -0.45
C ASP A 187 -9.40 13.32 -0.23
N LEU A 188 -9.61 12.53 -1.27
CA LEU A 188 -10.42 11.31 -1.23
C LEU A 188 -9.69 10.13 -0.54
N CYS A 189 -8.58 10.40 0.14
CA CYS A 189 -7.77 9.42 0.83
C CYS A 189 -7.01 10.06 1.99
N CYS A 190 -7.10 9.45 3.16
CA CYS A 190 -6.29 9.75 4.32
C CYS A 190 -5.34 8.57 4.62
N PHE A 191 -4.08 8.88 4.94
CA PHE A 191 -3.10 7.87 5.32
C PHE A 191 -2.91 7.89 6.83
N VAL A 192 -3.21 6.78 7.49
CA VAL A 192 -2.94 6.56 8.91
C VAL A 192 -1.87 5.50 9.03
N TYR A 193 -0.77 5.83 9.68
CA TYR A 193 0.31 4.90 9.97
C TYR A 193 0.21 4.44 11.41
N ALA A 194 0.40 3.15 11.67
CA ALA A 194 0.33 2.60 13.01
C ALA A 194 1.53 1.72 13.33
N TYR A 195 1.90 1.65 14.60
CA TYR A 195 2.81 0.65 15.14
C TYR A 195 2.09 -0.10 16.25
N LEU A 196 2.00 -1.42 16.12
CA LEU A 196 1.48 -2.31 17.15
C LEU A 196 2.67 -3.10 17.72
N PRO A 197 2.96 -3.02 19.04
CA PRO A 197 4.13 -3.69 19.64
C PRO A 197 4.22 -5.19 19.35
N GLY A 198 3.07 -5.88 19.27
CA GLY A 198 3.00 -7.32 18.97
C GLY A 198 3.33 -7.70 17.52
N ILE A 199 3.39 -6.73 16.60
CA ILE A 199 3.65 -6.95 15.16
C ILE A 199 5.11 -6.62 14.80
N GLY A 200 5.66 -5.54 15.37
CA GLY A 200 7.05 -5.15 15.13
C GLY A 200 7.31 -4.52 13.74
N HIS A 201 6.25 -4.07 13.05
CA HIS A 201 6.32 -3.32 11.80
C HIS A 201 5.40 -2.11 11.87
N VAL A 202 5.70 -1.07 11.07
CA VAL A 202 4.75 0.01 10.81
C VAL A 202 3.75 -0.48 9.76
N ILE A 203 2.47 -0.17 9.98
CA ILE A 203 1.34 -0.55 9.15
C ILE A 203 0.77 0.73 8.52
N GLU A 204 0.57 0.72 7.21
CA GLU A 204 -0.14 1.79 6.50
C GLU A 204 -1.63 1.43 6.34
N PHE A 205 -2.51 2.31 6.79
CA PHE A 205 -3.94 2.25 6.50
C PHE A 205 -4.31 3.40 5.57
N GLN A 206 -4.94 3.05 4.44
CA GLN A 206 -5.48 4.00 3.47
C GLN A 206 -6.99 4.07 3.68
N VAL A 207 -7.48 5.11 4.34
CA VAL A 207 -8.92 5.36 4.52
C VAL A 207 -9.39 6.19 3.34
N ASN A 208 -10.08 5.57 2.39
CA ASN A 208 -10.23 6.20 1.08
C ASN A 208 -11.54 5.84 0.36
N HIS A 209 -11.92 6.77 -0.52
CA HIS A 209 -13.01 6.60 -1.45
C HIS A 209 -12.73 5.47 -2.43
N PRO A 210 -13.72 4.66 -2.86
CA PRO A 210 -13.54 3.66 -3.91
C PRO A 210 -12.86 4.21 -5.17
N PHE A 211 -13.26 5.41 -5.60
CA PHE A 211 -12.61 6.12 -6.72
C PHE A 211 -11.10 6.35 -6.48
N ALA A 212 -10.71 6.77 -5.27
CA ALA A 212 -9.30 6.98 -4.95
C ALA A 212 -8.52 5.66 -4.87
N SER A 213 -9.13 4.62 -4.30
CA SER A 213 -8.59 3.25 -4.33
C SER A 213 -8.28 2.79 -5.76
N PHE A 214 -9.24 2.96 -6.67
CA PHE A 214 -9.06 2.63 -8.08
C PHE A 214 -7.93 3.47 -8.71
N ALA A 215 -7.93 4.78 -8.51
CA ALA A 215 -6.92 5.68 -9.05
C ALA A 215 -5.49 5.37 -8.58
N PHE A 216 -5.29 5.12 -7.28
CA PHE A 216 -3.98 4.75 -6.75
C PHE A 216 -3.56 3.34 -7.19
N GLY A 217 -4.51 2.40 -7.29
CA GLY A 217 -4.26 1.07 -7.85
C GLY A 217 -3.76 1.15 -9.29
N ARG A 218 -4.47 1.90 -10.14
CA ARG A 218 -4.10 2.16 -11.54
C ARG A 218 -2.74 2.83 -11.66
N ASP A 219 -2.49 3.90 -10.88
CA ASP A 219 -1.20 4.61 -10.88
C ASP A 219 -0.04 3.69 -10.44
N SER A 220 -0.26 2.82 -9.45
CA SER A 220 0.75 1.83 -9.06
C SER A 220 1.04 0.84 -10.18
N TYR A 221 -0.02 0.28 -10.79
CA TYR A 221 0.09 -0.68 -11.88
C TYR A 221 0.84 -0.10 -13.09
N LEU A 222 0.47 1.10 -13.55
CA LEU A 222 1.12 1.77 -14.68
C LEU A 222 2.58 2.12 -14.42
N ARG A 223 2.97 2.33 -13.15
CA ARG A 223 4.38 2.50 -12.77
C ARG A 223 5.17 1.20 -12.79
N ASP A 224 4.52 0.05 -12.57
CA ASP A 224 5.16 -1.26 -12.70
C ASP A 224 5.17 -1.75 -14.17
N HIS A 225 4.20 -1.30 -14.96
CA HIS A 225 3.96 -1.72 -16.35
C HIS A 225 3.88 -0.50 -17.29
N PRO A 226 4.98 0.24 -17.48
CA PRO A 226 4.98 1.45 -18.30
C PRO A 226 4.56 1.23 -19.76
N GLU A 227 4.73 0.01 -20.28
CA GLU A 227 4.26 -0.43 -21.60
C GLU A 227 2.74 -0.40 -21.74
N GLU A 228 1.99 -0.53 -20.63
CA GLU A 228 0.52 -0.52 -20.65
C GLU A 228 -0.07 0.90 -20.67
N ASN A 229 0.75 1.96 -20.54
CA ASN A 229 0.30 3.36 -20.65
C ASN A 229 -0.39 3.66 -21.99
N ALA A 230 -0.09 2.90 -23.05
CA ALA A 230 -0.73 3.05 -24.34
C ALA A 230 -2.17 2.47 -24.35
N LYS A 231 -2.46 1.46 -23.53
CA LYS A 231 -3.76 0.75 -23.53
C LYS A 231 -4.69 1.18 -22.41
N LEU A 232 -4.14 1.53 -21.26
CA LEU A 232 -4.88 1.82 -20.04
C LEU A 232 -4.91 3.33 -19.75
N VAL A 233 -5.92 3.76 -18.99
CA VAL A 233 -6.09 5.16 -18.61
C VAL A 233 -5.19 5.56 -17.45
N ASP A 234 -4.66 6.77 -17.50
CA ASP A 234 -3.98 7.43 -16.39
C ASP A 234 -4.93 8.50 -15.82
N LEU A 235 -5.49 8.25 -14.64
CA LEU A 235 -6.50 9.10 -14.03
C LEU A 235 -5.96 10.44 -13.50
N TRP A 236 -4.64 10.64 -13.54
CA TRP A 236 -4.05 11.96 -13.27
C TRP A 236 -4.06 12.87 -14.50
N ARG A 237 -4.21 12.31 -15.70
CA ARG A 237 -4.35 13.09 -16.94
C ARG A 237 -5.71 13.78 -16.98
N GLU A 238 -5.78 14.84 -17.79
CA GLU A 238 -6.98 15.66 -17.95
C GLU A 238 -7.53 16.24 -16.63
N LYS A 239 -6.71 16.25 -15.58
CA LYS A 239 -7.11 16.62 -14.21
C LYS A 239 -8.31 15.80 -13.72
N PHE A 240 -8.47 14.55 -14.15
CA PHE A 240 -9.66 13.77 -13.81
C PHE A 240 -9.77 13.49 -12.31
N TYR A 241 -8.72 12.94 -11.69
CA TYR A 241 -8.69 12.75 -10.24
C TYR A 241 -8.96 14.03 -9.43
N PRO A 242 -8.24 15.17 -9.65
CA PRO A 242 -8.51 16.36 -8.86
C PRO A 242 -9.90 16.94 -9.11
N THR A 243 -10.45 16.88 -10.34
CA THR A 243 -11.84 17.30 -10.58
C THR A 243 -12.85 16.43 -9.84
N MET A 244 -12.69 15.10 -9.89
CA MET A 244 -13.53 14.16 -9.15
C MET A 244 -13.47 14.41 -7.63
N ARG A 245 -12.26 14.58 -7.09
CA ARG A 245 -12.05 14.96 -5.68
C ARG A 245 -12.79 16.24 -5.33
N ASP A 246 -12.61 17.30 -6.12
CA ASP A 246 -13.18 18.62 -5.81
C ASP A 246 -14.72 18.60 -5.83
N ILE A 247 -15.33 17.74 -6.64
CA ILE A 247 -16.79 17.54 -6.67
C ILE A 247 -17.25 16.66 -5.51
N LEU A 248 -16.65 15.47 -5.34
CA LEU A 248 -17.05 14.50 -4.30
C LEU A 248 -16.82 14.99 -2.87
N MET A 249 -15.88 15.91 -2.66
CA MET A 249 -15.62 16.50 -1.35
C MET A 249 -16.64 17.58 -0.95
N LYS A 250 -17.58 17.94 -1.83
CA LYS A 250 -18.66 18.89 -1.51
C LYS A 250 -19.72 18.20 -0.65
N GLU A 251 -20.32 18.95 0.27
CA GLU A 251 -21.44 18.46 1.09
C GLU A 251 -22.76 18.35 0.31
N VAL A 252 -22.79 18.89 -0.92
CA VAL A 252 -23.94 18.88 -1.81
C VAL A 252 -23.75 17.87 -2.93
N GLN A 253 -24.88 17.33 -3.42
CA GLN A 253 -24.87 16.43 -4.57
C GLN A 253 -24.29 17.13 -5.82
N PRO A 254 -23.61 16.40 -6.71
CA PRO A 254 -23.09 16.96 -7.95
C PRO A 254 -24.18 17.58 -8.82
N THR A 255 -23.94 18.76 -9.37
CA THR A 255 -24.87 19.38 -10.33
C THR A 255 -24.82 18.67 -11.69
N GLU A 256 -25.81 18.89 -12.55
CA GLU A 256 -25.81 18.30 -13.89
C GLU A 256 -24.62 18.79 -14.73
N GLU A 257 -24.22 20.06 -14.59
CA GLU A 257 -23.02 20.59 -15.27
C GLU A 257 -21.73 19.89 -14.80
N GLU A 258 -21.65 19.53 -13.53
CA GLU A 258 -20.52 18.78 -12.98
C GLU A 258 -20.49 17.33 -13.47
N LYS A 259 -21.67 16.70 -13.57
CA LYS A 259 -21.81 15.37 -14.17
C LYS A 259 -21.40 15.37 -15.63
N ASP A 260 -21.87 16.36 -16.40
CA ASP A 260 -21.47 16.54 -17.80
C ASP A 260 -19.97 16.78 -17.95
N LEU A 261 -19.36 17.55 -17.05
CA LEU A 261 -17.91 17.76 -17.02
C LEU A 261 -17.15 16.45 -16.78
N ILE A 262 -17.56 15.65 -15.80
CA ILE A 262 -16.94 14.35 -15.50
C ILE A 262 -17.11 13.40 -16.69
N LYS A 263 -18.32 13.31 -17.25
CA LYS A 263 -18.62 12.48 -18.43
C LYS A 263 -17.75 12.88 -19.63
N ALA A 264 -17.63 14.17 -19.92
CA ALA A 264 -16.79 14.65 -21.01
C ALA A 264 -15.30 14.30 -20.80
N LYS A 265 -14.79 14.45 -19.58
CA LYS A 265 -13.41 14.07 -19.25
C LYS A 265 -13.20 12.55 -19.33
N PHE A 266 -14.17 11.76 -18.86
CA PHE A 266 -14.14 10.30 -18.93
C PHE A 266 -14.06 9.84 -20.40
N LEU A 267 -14.95 10.33 -21.27
CA LEU A 267 -14.92 10.00 -22.70
C LEU A 267 -13.59 10.41 -23.37
N LYS A 268 -13.02 11.54 -22.97
CA LYS A 268 -11.70 11.98 -23.47
C LYS A 268 -10.57 11.06 -23.01
N LEU A 269 -10.58 10.65 -21.74
CA LEU A 269 -9.58 9.73 -21.18
C LEU A 269 -9.63 8.35 -21.84
N TYR A 270 -10.83 7.83 -22.10
CA TYR A 270 -11.02 6.50 -22.66
C TYR A 270 -10.93 6.44 -24.19
N LYS A 271 -10.72 7.58 -24.87
CA LYS A 271 -10.57 7.62 -26.33
C LYS A 271 -9.37 6.78 -26.78
N GLY A 272 -9.64 5.62 -27.36
CA GLY A 272 -8.62 4.68 -27.83
C GLY A 272 -7.95 3.87 -26.70
N LYS A 273 -8.59 3.77 -25.54
CA LYS A 273 -8.15 2.97 -24.39
C LYS A 273 -9.13 1.83 -24.12
N GLN A 274 -8.66 0.81 -23.40
CA GLN A 274 -9.51 -0.26 -22.90
C GLN A 274 -10.51 0.29 -21.86
N SER A 275 -11.74 -0.21 -21.86
CA SER A 275 -12.74 0.10 -20.85
C SER A 275 -12.39 -0.52 -19.48
N ASP A 276 -12.81 0.14 -18.40
CA ASP A 276 -12.64 -0.38 -17.04
C ASP A 276 -14.01 -0.47 -16.35
N PRO A 277 -14.59 -1.68 -16.27
CA PRO A 277 -15.88 -1.90 -15.60
C PRO A 277 -15.89 -1.37 -14.17
N ASP A 278 -14.85 -1.64 -13.39
CA ASP A 278 -14.77 -1.17 -12.00
C ASP A 278 -14.86 0.35 -11.87
N LEU A 279 -14.27 1.11 -12.79
CA LEU A 279 -14.37 2.58 -12.76
C LEU A 279 -15.76 3.04 -13.19
N ILE A 280 -16.37 2.37 -14.19
CA ILE A 280 -17.73 2.66 -14.63
C ILE A 280 -18.70 2.45 -13.47
N ASP A 281 -18.62 1.30 -12.78
CA ASP A 281 -19.46 0.97 -11.63
C ASP A 281 -19.31 2.01 -10.51
N ILE A 282 -18.07 2.46 -10.23
CA ILE A 282 -17.83 3.54 -9.26
C ILE A 282 -18.52 4.84 -9.71
N LEU A 283 -18.37 5.24 -10.97
CA LEU A 283 -18.94 6.49 -11.47
C LEU A 283 -20.47 6.45 -11.56
N GLU A 284 -21.05 5.29 -11.85
CA GLU A 284 -22.49 5.06 -11.81
C GLU A 284 -23.03 5.09 -10.37
N GLY A 285 -22.33 4.45 -9.43
CA GLY A 285 -22.67 4.46 -8.01
C GLY A 285 -22.65 5.87 -7.40
N GLU A 286 -21.76 6.74 -7.89
CA GLU A 286 -21.69 8.16 -7.54
C GLU A 286 -22.63 9.05 -8.37
N GLY A 287 -23.40 8.48 -9.30
CA GLY A 287 -24.38 9.21 -10.11
C GLY A 287 -23.80 10.12 -11.20
N PHE A 288 -22.54 9.93 -11.60
CA PHE A 288 -21.89 10.68 -12.69
C PHE A 288 -22.19 10.11 -14.08
N LEU A 289 -22.45 8.81 -14.17
CA LEU A 289 -22.86 8.15 -15.39
C LEU A 289 -24.29 7.62 -15.19
N ALA A 290 -25.16 7.82 -16.18
CA ALA A 290 -26.40 7.07 -16.24
C ALA A 290 -26.02 5.60 -16.49
N GLN A 291 -26.71 4.66 -15.83
CA GLN A 291 -26.49 3.22 -16.02
C GLN A 291 -26.34 2.93 -17.51
N MET A 292 -25.12 2.59 -17.92
CA MET A 292 -24.83 2.24 -19.30
C MET A 292 -25.33 0.81 -19.51
N ALA A 293 -26.64 0.68 -19.64
CA ALA A 293 -27.34 -0.56 -19.99
C ALA A 293 -26.99 -1.05 -21.40
#